data_AF-A0A1U7XWP8-F1
#
_entry.id   AF-A0A1U7XWP8-F1
#
_cell.length_a   1.000
_cell.length_b   1.000
_cell.length_c   1.000
_cell.angle_alpha   90.00
_cell.angle_beta   90.00
_cell.angle_gamma   90.00
#
_symmetry.space_group_name_H-M   'P 1'
#
loop_
_entity.id
_entity.type
_entity.pdbx_description
1 polymer ?
#
loop_
_entity_poly.entity_id
_entity_poly.type
_entity_poly.pdbx_seq_one_letter_code
_entity_poly.pdbx_strand_id
1 'polypeptide(L)'
;MDPKQNLRVHDFVIPFQENVAPFYTVESSRFGELPTSIHPAPSEQNVSTDLPQEALMVKEFSNLVRSIKGEGCKPEKKWPTISRKTQLVVDAVKASIDKGFEPVEVVY
;
A
#
# COMPACT_ATOMS: atom_id res chain seq x y z
N MET A 1 -15.41 3.89 -16.80
CA MET A 1 -14.01 4.12 -17.21
C MET A 1 -13.29 2.83 -16.88
N ASP A 2 -12.89 2.05 -17.88
CA ASP A 2 -12.18 0.80 -17.60
C ASP A 2 -10.83 1.13 -16.93
N PRO A 3 -10.42 0.41 -15.87
CA PRO A 3 -9.13 0.63 -15.24
C PRO A 3 -8.03 0.38 -16.27
N LYS A 4 -7.28 1.44 -16.60
CA LYS A 4 -6.18 1.39 -17.58
C LYS A 4 -5.04 0.45 -17.15
N GLN A 5 -4.94 0.18 -15.85
CA GLN A 5 -3.90 -0.62 -15.23
C GLN A 5 -4.47 -1.42 -14.05
N ASN A 6 -4.00 -2.65 -13.87
CA ASN A 6 -4.27 -3.47 -12.69
C ASN A 6 -2.96 -3.77 -11.96
N LEU A 7 -2.97 -3.65 -10.63
CA LEU A 7 -1.87 -4.01 -9.74
C LEU A 7 -2.33 -5.13 -8.80
N ARG A 8 -1.50 -6.14 -8.60
CA ARG A 8 -1.77 -7.24 -7.67
C ARG A 8 -0.51 -7.60 -6.90
N VAL A 9 -0.63 -7.68 -5.57
CA VAL A 9 0.42 -8.12 -4.65
C VAL A 9 -0.20 -9.21 -3.79
N HIS A 10 0.37 -10.41 -3.76
CA HIS A 10 -0.23 -11.55 -3.05
C HIS A 10 0.23 -11.64 -1.58
N ASP A 11 1.38 -11.06 -1.28
CA ASP A 11 2.09 -11.13 -0.01
C ASP A 11 2.39 -9.72 0.55
N PHE A 12 1.44 -8.80 0.36
CA PHE A 12 1.60 -7.36 0.65
C PHE A 12 2.01 -7.04 2.10
N VAL A 13 1.46 -7.74 3.09
CA VAL A 13 1.72 -7.45 4.51
C VAL A 13 3.03 -8.08 4.97
N ILE A 14 3.26 -9.34 4.59
CA ILE A 14 4.46 -10.11 4.92
C ILE A 14 4.89 -10.81 3.62
N PRO A 15 6.00 -10.40 3.00
CA PRO A 15 6.52 -11.04 1.81
C PRO A 15 6.79 -12.53 2.04
N PHE A 16 6.60 -13.37 1.02
CA PHE A 16 6.95 -14.79 1.13
C PHE A 16 8.45 -15.01 1.34
N GLN A 17 9.28 -14.11 0.81
CA GLN A 17 10.72 -14.10 0.99
C GLN A 17 11.16 -12.68 1.33
N GLU A 18 11.92 -12.52 2.40
CA GLU A 18 12.28 -11.20 2.94
C GLU A 18 13.20 -10.37 2.02
N ASN A 19 13.91 -11.04 1.11
CA ASN A 19 14.87 -10.44 0.18
C ASN A 19 14.27 -10.08 -1.19
N VAL A 20 12.98 -10.34 -1.42
CA VAL A 20 12.30 -9.98 -2.67
C VAL A 20 10.82 -9.69 -2.43
N ALA A 21 10.32 -8.60 -3.02
CA ALA A 21 8.91 -8.23 -3.01
C ALA A 21 8.33 -8.36 -4.43
N PRO A 22 7.66 -9.48 -4.76
CA PRO A 22 7.02 -9.68 -6.06
C PRO A 22 5.69 -8.92 -6.16
N PHE A 23 5.41 -8.34 -7.32
CA PHE A 23 4.07 -7.82 -7.65
C PHE A 23 3.76 -8.01 -9.13
N TYR A 24 2.48 -8.07 -9.46
CA TYR A 24 2.00 -8.21 -10.83
C TYR A 24 1.36 -6.92 -11.31
N THR A 25 1.69 -6.50 -12.53
CA THR A 25 1.04 -5.37 -13.19
C THR A 25 0.60 -5.76 -14.60
N VAL A 26 -0.51 -5.18 -15.06
CA VAL A 26 -0.96 -5.28 -16.45
C VAL A 26 -1.65 -3.99 -16.86
N GLU A 27 -1.36 -3.54 -18.07
CA GLU A 27 -1.99 -2.37 -18.67
C GLU A 27 -2.80 -2.78 -19.89
N SER A 28 -3.97 -2.14 -20.05
CA SER A 28 -4.83 -2.29 -21.25
C SER A 28 -5.12 -3.75 -21.65
N SER A 29 -5.24 -4.65 -20.66
CA SER A 29 -5.58 -6.06 -20.91
C SER A 29 -6.96 -6.15 -21.55
N ARG A 30 -7.03 -6.83 -22.69
CA ARG A 30 -8.27 -7.02 -23.46
C ARG A 30 -8.33 -8.43 -24.02
N PHE A 31 -9.52 -8.86 -24.41
CA PHE A 31 -9.66 -10.06 -25.23
C PHE A 31 -8.89 -9.89 -26.55
N GLY A 32 -8.35 -10.99 -27.08
CA GLY A 32 -7.89 -11.04 -28.46
C GLY A 32 -9.03 -10.83 -29.46
N GLU A 33 -8.72 -10.89 -30.75
CA GLU A 33 -9.74 -10.78 -31.81
C GLU A 33 -10.88 -11.81 -31.65
N LEU A 34 -10.54 -12.98 -31.12
CA LEU A 34 -11.51 -13.95 -30.60
C LEU A 34 -11.41 -14.00 -29.06
N PRO A 35 -12.51 -14.24 -28.32
CA PRO A 35 -12.51 -14.34 -26.85
C PRO A 35 -11.86 -15.62 -26.30
N THR A 36 -10.81 -16.11 -26.97
CA THR A 36 -10.06 -17.32 -26.61
C THR A 36 -8.77 -17.00 -25.85
N SER A 37 -8.35 -15.73 -25.80
CA SER A 37 -7.20 -15.27 -25.03
C SER A 37 -7.35 -13.84 -24.53
N ILE A 38 -6.58 -13.47 -23.50
CA ILE A 38 -6.46 -12.10 -22.96
C ILE A 38 -5.02 -11.64 -23.14
N HIS A 39 -4.84 -10.45 -23.72
CA HIS A 39 -3.53 -9.85 -23.95
C HIS A 39 -3.51 -8.34 -23.64
N PRO A 40 -2.41 -7.83 -23.05
CA PRO A 40 -1.29 -8.59 -22.49
C PRO A 40 -1.69 -9.38 -21.23
N ALA A 41 -0.94 -10.45 -20.94
CA ALA A 41 -1.04 -11.15 -19.66
C ALA A 41 -0.32 -10.34 -18.56
N PRO A 42 -0.68 -10.49 -17.28
CA PRO A 42 0.04 -9.85 -16.19
C PRO A 42 1.50 -10.20 -16.15
N SER A 43 2.34 -9.17 -15.97
CA SER A 43 3.78 -9.31 -15.82
C SER A 43 4.14 -9.25 -14.34
N GLU A 44 4.91 -10.23 -13.87
CA GLU A 44 5.53 -10.19 -12.55
C GLU A 44 6.75 -9.26 -12.57
N GLN A 45 6.85 -8.44 -11.53
CA GLN A 45 7.95 -7.52 -11.26
C GLN A 45 8.52 -7.90 -9.90
N ASN A 46 9.85 -8.06 -9.83
CA ASN A 46 10.53 -8.48 -8.62
C ASN A 46 11.46 -7.36 -8.13
N VAL A 47 11.24 -6.89 -6.90
CA VAL A 47 12.08 -5.88 -6.26
C VAL A 47 12.92 -6.54 -5.18
N SER A 48 14.25 -6.54 -5.35
CA SER A 48 15.17 -7.07 -4.35
C SER A 48 15.27 -6.15 -3.14
N THR A 49 15.41 -6.72 -1.95
CA THR A 49 15.56 -6.01 -0.68
C THR A 49 16.77 -6.54 0.08
N ASP A 50 17.71 -5.65 0.42
CA ASP A 50 18.91 -6.02 1.18
C ASP A 50 18.66 -6.16 2.69
N LEU A 51 17.59 -5.52 3.18
CA LEU A 51 17.18 -5.52 4.58
C LEU A 51 15.68 -5.82 4.70
N PRO A 52 15.26 -6.54 5.76
CA PRO A 52 13.86 -6.71 6.11
C PRO A 52 13.09 -5.40 6.20
N GLN A 53 11.79 -5.44 5.87
CA GLN A 53 10.91 -4.27 5.88
C GLN A 53 10.81 -3.60 7.27
N GLU A 54 10.83 -4.37 8.36
CA GLU A 54 10.81 -3.86 9.72
C GLU A 54 12.14 -3.23 10.14
N ALA A 55 13.28 -3.75 9.65
CA ALA A 55 14.58 -3.11 9.85
C ALA A 55 14.64 -1.77 9.13
N LEU A 56 14.08 -1.68 7.92
CA LEU A 56 13.91 -0.41 7.19
C LEU A 56 13.00 0.57 7.94
N MET A 57 11.91 0.09 8.55
CA MET A 57 11.02 0.91 9.38
C MET A 57 11.76 1.55 10.57
N VAL A 58 12.53 0.76 11.33
CA VAL A 58 13.31 1.27 12.47
C VAL A 58 14.43 2.21 12.03
N LYS A 59 15.08 1.90 10.90
CA LYS A 59 16.11 2.75 10.29
C LYS A 59 15.54 4.13 9.94
N GLU A 60 14.38 4.18 9.29
CA GLU A 60 13.73 5.44 8.94
C GLU A 60 13.31 6.23 10.17
N PHE A 61 12.70 5.58 11.16
CA PHE A 61 12.37 6.23 12.43
C PHE A 61 13.61 6.84 13.11
N SER A 62 14.70 6.08 13.15
CA SER A 62 15.97 6.54 13.74
C SER A 62 16.55 7.75 12.99
N ASN A 63 16.45 7.76 11.65
CA ASN A 63 16.86 8.90 10.83
C ASN A 63 16.04 10.16 11.15
N LEU A 64 14.72 10.04 11.26
CA LEU A 64 13.84 11.17 11.62
C LEU A 64 14.20 11.74 13.00
N VAL A 65 14.43 10.89 13.99
CA VAL A 65 14.87 11.30 15.33
C VAL A 65 16.21 12.00 15.28
N ARG A 66 17.16 11.48 14.49
CA ARG A 66 18.48 12.08 14.30
C ARG A 66 18.38 13.47 13.67
N SER A 67 17.59 13.66 12.61
CA SER A 67 17.43 14.97 11.97
C SER A 67 16.77 15.99 12.90
N ILE A 68 15.82 15.58 13.75
CA ILE A 68 15.24 16.48 14.77
C ILE A 68 16.30 16.89 15.80
N LYS A 69 17.05 15.91 16.35
CA LYS A 69 18.00 16.16 17.44
C LYS A 69 19.31 16.81 16.98
N GLY A 70 19.80 16.48 15.79
CA GLY A 70 21.11 16.89 15.28
C GLY A 70 21.06 18.08 14.33
N GLU A 71 19.98 18.24 13.56
CA GLU A 71 19.85 19.26 12.51
C GLU A 71 18.74 20.28 12.84
N GLY A 72 18.01 20.10 13.94
CA GLY A 72 16.91 20.98 14.34
C GLY A 72 15.69 20.91 13.42
N CYS A 73 15.56 19.82 12.64
CA CYS A 73 14.42 19.63 11.76
C CYS A 73 13.11 19.53 12.56
N LYS A 74 12.00 19.94 11.93
CA LYS A 74 10.66 19.71 12.49
C LYS A 74 10.23 18.24 12.26
N PRO A 75 9.39 17.68 13.12
CA PRO A 75 8.81 16.35 12.90
C PRO A 75 8.08 16.26 11.55
N GLU A 76 8.32 15.18 10.81
CA GLU A 76 7.64 14.91 9.54
C GLU A 76 6.15 14.65 9.77
N LYS A 77 5.28 15.29 8.98
CA LYS A 77 3.82 15.16 9.11
C LYS A 77 3.24 13.93 8.41
N LYS A 78 3.99 13.27 7.53
CA LYS A 78 3.52 12.13 6.73
C LYS A 78 2.96 11.01 7.61
N TRP A 79 3.76 10.56 8.58
CA TRP A 79 3.41 9.45 9.49
C TRP A 79 2.15 9.72 10.32
N PRO A 80 2.04 10.84 11.08
CA PRO A 80 0.80 11.10 11.82
C PRO A 80 -0.41 11.31 10.89
N THR A 81 -0.22 11.86 9.69
CA THR A 81 -1.31 12.06 8.73
C THR A 81 -1.86 10.73 8.21
N ILE A 82 -1.00 9.81 7.77
CA ILE A 82 -1.46 8.51 7.26
C ILE A 82 -2.10 7.68 8.39
N SER A 83 -1.50 7.67 9.59
CA SER A 83 -2.08 6.98 10.76
C SER A 83 -3.47 7.51 11.11
N ARG A 84 -3.67 8.84 11.11
CA ARG A 84 -4.98 9.44 11.41
C ARG A 84 -6.03 9.08 10.38
N LYS A 85 -5.69 9.14 9.08
CA LYS A 85 -6.62 8.77 8.00
C LYS A 85 -7.03 7.30 8.08
N THR A 86 -6.09 6.39 8.32
CA THR A 86 -6.40 4.98 8.51
C THR A 86 -7.33 4.77 9.71
N GLN A 87 -7.06 5.42 10.85
CA GLN A 87 -7.90 5.30 12.03
C GLN A 87 -9.33 5.81 11.79
N LEU A 88 -9.49 6.94 11.10
CA LEU A 88 -10.81 7.49 10.76
C LEU A 88 -11.66 6.50 9.94
N VAL A 89 -11.06 5.80 9.00
CA VAL A 89 -11.75 4.76 8.22
C VAL A 89 -12.10 3.56 9.09
N VAL A 90 -11.19 3.11 9.97
CA VAL A 90 -11.46 2.02 10.92
C VAL A 90 -12.64 2.36 11.83
N ASP A 91 -12.67 3.58 12.38
CA ASP A 91 -13.75 4.07 13.24
C ASP A 91 -15.09 4.11 12.48
N ALA A 92 -15.07 4.55 11.21
CA ALA A 92 -16.27 4.61 10.38
C ALA A 92 -16.82 3.22 10.02
N VAL A 93 -15.95 2.25 9.70
CA VAL A 93 -16.33 0.85 9.48
C VAL A 93 -16.97 0.27 10.73
N LYS A 94 -16.35 0.49 11.90
CA LYS A 94 -16.92 0.06 13.17
C LYS A 94 -18.30 0.67 13.41
N ALA A 95 -18.44 1.99 13.21
CA ALA A 95 -19.70 2.68 13.39
C ALA A 95 -20.79 2.21 12.41
N SER A 96 -20.41 1.84 11.18
CA SER A 96 -21.33 1.26 10.20
C SER A 96 -21.88 -0.09 10.69
N ILE A 97 -20.99 -0.98 11.17
CA ILE A 97 -21.39 -2.27 11.75
C ILE A 97 -22.34 -2.07 12.93
N ASP A 98 -21.99 -1.17 13.87
CA ASP A 98 -22.81 -0.90 15.05
C ASP A 98 -24.20 -0.32 14.69
N LYS A 99 -24.33 0.31 13.52
CA LYS A 99 -25.59 0.87 12.99
C LYS A 99 -26.36 -0.09 12.08
N GLY A 100 -25.92 -1.33 11.91
CA GLY A 100 -26.58 -2.30 11.03
C GLY A 100 -26.18 -2.18 9.56
N PHE A 101 -24.91 -1.86 9.30
CA PHE A 101 -24.31 -1.69 7.96
C PHE A 101 -24.77 -0.44 7.21
N GLU A 102 -25.21 0.59 7.92
CA GLU A 102 -25.56 1.89 7.33
C GLU A 102 -24.31 2.65 6.84
N PRO A 103 -24.41 3.43 5.74
CA PRO A 103 -23.32 4.28 5.28
C PRO A 103 -22.90 5.30 6.35
N VAL A 104 -21.59 5.47 6.53
CA VAL A 104 -21.00 6.46 7.45
C VAL A 104 -20.04 7.34 6.68
N GLU A 105 -20.22 8.66 6.76
CA GLU A 105 -19.31 9.64 6.18
C GLU A 105 -17.96 9.66 6.93
N VAL A 106 -16.86 9.57 6.18
CA VAL A 106 -15.50 9.70 6.74
C VAL A 106 -15.06 11.15 6.60
N VAL A 107 -15.02 11.88 7.72
CA VAL A 107 -14.58 13.29 7.75
C VAL A 107 -13.07 13.35 7.99
N TYR A 108 -12.33 14.06 7.12
CA TYR A 108 -10.86 14.14 7.11
C TYR A 108 -10.32 15.57 7.26
#